data_AF-A0A402ABH0-F1
#
_entry.id   AF-A0A402ABH0-F1
#
_cell.length_a   1.000
_cell.length_b   1.000
_cell.length_c   1.000
_cell.angle_alpha   90.00
_cell.angle_beta   90.00
_cell.angle_gamma   90.00
#
_symmetry.space_group_name_H-M   'P 1'
#
loop_
_entity.id
_entity.type
_entity.pdbx_description
1 polymer ?
#
loop_
_entity_poly.entity_id
_entity_poly.type
_entity_poly.pdbx_seq_one_letter_code
_entity_poly.pdbx_strand_id
1 'polypeptide(L)'
;MQNIPMRNDSAEHDYEAGFGRIMWLSEQARLHGWRLSERQLIHEIVQRERAANIREKSSLPIIGSEVRSAAWNRGQADALRNLLRIQRESYD
;
A
#
# COMPACT_ATOMS: atom_id res chain seq x y z
N MET A 1 24.37 21.10 -15.51
CA MET A 1 23.42 19.97 -15.64
C MET A 1 22.89 19.67 -14.25
N GLN A 2 21.62 19.97 -13.98
CA GLN A 2 20.94 19.53 -12.76
C GLN A 2 20.57 18.05 -12.95
N ASN A 3 21.08 17.18 -12.07
CA ASN A 3 20.63 15.79 -11.97
C ASN A 3 19.17 15.81 -11.53
N ILE A 4 18.25 15.62 -12.48
CA ILE A 4 16.85 15.34 -12.17
C ILE A 4 16.86 13.94 -11.54
N PRO A 5 16.41 13.74 -10.29
CA PRO A 5 16.35 12.42 -9.70
C PRO A 5 15.50 11.54 -10.63
N MET A 6 16.06 10.39 -11.00
CA MET A 6 15.39 9.42 -11.86
C MET A 6 14.03 9.08 -11.24
N ARG A 7 12.97 9.39 -11.97
CA ARG A 7 11.55 9.17 -11.62
C ARG A 7 11.22 7.73 -11.13
N ASN A 8 12.12 6.78 -11.39
CA ASN A 8 11.99 5.39 -10.96
C ASN A 8 12.31 5.20 -9.47
N ASP A 9 13.35 5.83 -8.95
CA ASP A 9 13.81 5.65 -7.56
C ASP A 9 12.74 6.17 -6.57
N SER A 10 12.02 7.24 -6.95
CA SER A 10 10.92 7.76 -6.14
C SER A 10 9.71 6.82 -6.07
N ALA A 11 9.43 6.09 -7.16
CA ALA A 11 8.29 5.19 -7.22
C ALA A 11 8.55 3.91 -6.40
N GLU A 12 9.78 3.39 -6.46
CA GLU A 12 10.20 2.25 -5.65
C GLU A 12 10.18 2.61 -4.15
N HIS A 13 10.78 3.74 -3.78
CA HIS A 13 10.74 4.20 -2.39
C HIS A 13 9.29 4.39 -1.87
N ASP A 14 8.41 4.99 -2.67
CA ASP A 14 7.01 5.15 -2.30
C ASP A 14 6.28 3.80 -2.15
N TYR A 15 6.56 2.85 -3.04
CA TYR A 15 6.02 1.49 -2.96
C TYR A 15 6.45 0.82 -1.65
N GLU A 16 7.74 0.81 -1.36
CA GLU A 16 8.30 0.21 -0.15
C GLU A 16 7.73 0.84 1.11
N ALA A 17 7.61 2.17 1.15
CA ALA A 17 7.07 2.87 2.28
C ALA A 17 5.55 2.58 2.47
N GLY A 18 4.80 2.42 1.38
CA GLY A 18 3.41 1.99 1.41
C GLY A 18 3.26 0.56 1.94
N PHE A 19 4.07 -0.37 1.43
CA PHE A 19 4.09 -1.76 1.86
C PHE A 19 4.45 -1.88 3.34
N GLY A 20 5.55 -1.26 3.76
CA GLY A 20 6.04 -1.27 5.13
C GLY A 20 5.03 -0.69 6.12
N ARG A 21 4.26 0.34 5.71
CA ARG A 21 3.21 0.91 6.55
C ARG A 21 2.13 -0.11 6.93
N ILE A 22 1.67 -0.92 5.98
CA ILE A 22 0.64 -1.94 6.25
C ILE A 22 1.21 -3.07 7.11
N MET A 23 2.43 -3.53 6.82
CA MET A 23 3.07 -4.57 7.62
C MET A 23 3.25 -4.13 9.07
N TRP A 24 3.72 -2.89 9.29
CA TRP A 24 3.85 -2.32 10.63
C TRP A 24 2.49 -2.23 11.35
N LEU A 25 1.46 -1.69 10.69
CA LEU A 25 0.11 -1.61 11.27
C LEU A 25 -0.45 -2.99 11.62
N SER A 26 -0.22 -3.99 10.75
CA SER A 26 -0.67 -5.36 10.98
C SER A 26 0.04 -5.97 12.19
N GLU A 27 1.33 -5.72 12.36
CA GLU A 27 2.08 -6.18 13.52
C GLU A 27 1.57 -5.53 14.80
N GLN A 28 1.33 -4.22 14.79
CA GLN A 28 0.71 -3.53 15.94
C GLN A 28 -0.67 -4.10 16.25
N ALA A 29 -1.53 -4.32 15.25
CA ALA A 29 -2.83 -4.94 15.43
C ALA A 29 -2.72 -6.33 16.08
N ARG A 30 -1.77 -7.15 15.59
CA ARG A 30 -1.48 -8.48 16.14
C ARG A 30 -1.09 -8.43 17.61
N LEU A 31 -0.22 -7.49 18.00
CA LEU A 31 0.18 -7.29 19.40
C LEU A 31 -0.99 -6.93 20.32
N HIS A 32 -2.03 -6.29 19.79
CA HIS A 32 -3.28 -5.98 20.49
C HIS A 32 -4.37 -7.06 20.35
N GLY A 33 -4.08 -8.19 19.71
CA GLY A 33 -5.06 -9.24 19.45
C GLY A 33 -6.12 -8.86 18.41
N TRP A 34 -5.91 -7.78 17.66
CA TRP A 34 -6.79 -7.35 16.59
C TRP A 34 -6.41 -8.02 15.27
N ARG A 35 -7.42 -8.41 14.51
CA ARG A 35 -7.23 -9.01 13.19
C ARG A 35 -8.34 -8.55 12.25
N LEU A 36 -7.96 -8.12 11.06
CA LEU A 36 -8.92 -7.91 9.98
C LEU A 36 -9.43 -9.26 9.49
N SER A 37 -10.74 -9.36 9.32
CA SER A 37 -11.38 -10.46 8.60
C SER A 37 -10.97 -10.48 7.13
N GLU A 38 -11.10 -11.62 6.45
CA GLU A 38 -10.85 -11.73 5.01
C GLU A 38 -11.65 -10.69 4.21
N ARG A 39 -12.93 -10.50 4.56
CA ARG A 39 -13.79 -9.52 3.88
C ARG A 39 -13.25 -8.09 4.03
N GLN A 40 -12.75 -7.73 5.21
CA GLN A 40 -12.14 -6.41 5.44
C GLN A 40 -10.83 -6.26 4.66
N LEU A 41 -9.99 -7.31 4.63
CA LEU A 41 -8.76 -7.31 3.83
C LEU A 41 -9.05 -7.14 2.33
N ILE A 42 -10.00 -7.89 1.79
CA ILE A 42 -10.41 -7.79 0.38
C ILE A 42 -10.94 -6.40 0.07
N HIS A 43 -11.78 -5.84 0.95
CA HIS A 43 -12.30 -4.49 0.78
C HIS A 43 -11.16 -3.47 0.71
N GLU A 44 -10.21 -3.52 1.64
CA GLU A 44 -9.08 -2.59 1.66
C GLU A 44 -8.18 -2.75 0.43
N ILE A 45 -7.90 -3.98 -0.02
CA ILE A 45 -7.14 -4.24 -1.26
C ILE A 45 -7.78 -3.48 -2.42
N VAL A 46 -9.09 -3.66 -2.62
CA VAL A 46 -9.83 -3.00 -3.71
C VAL A 46 -9.78 -1.47 -3.59
N GLN A 47 -9.88 -0.93 -2.36
CA GLN A 47 -9.77 0.53 -2.17
C GLN A 47 -8.38 1.06 -2.54
N ARG A 48 -7.30 0.36 -2.17
CA ARG A 48 -5.93 0.79 -2.50
C ARG A 48 -5.64 0.68 -3.99
N GLU A 49 -6.11 -0.38 -4.64
CA GLU A 49 -6.00 -0.50 -6.10
C GLU A 49 -6.79 0.59 -6.82
N ARG A 50 -8.00 0.90 -6.36
CA ARG A 50 -8.80 1.99 -6.92
C ARG A 50 -8.09 3.33 -6.76
N ALA A 51 -7.50 3.59 -5.59
CA ALA A 51 -6.73 4.79 -5.34
C ALA A 51 -5.50 4.89 -6.26
N ALA A 52 -4.76 3.79 -6.45
CA ALA A 52 -3.65 3.72 -7.40
C ALA A 52 -4.09 4.03 -8.83
N ASN A 53 -5.17 3.40 -9.28
CA ASN A 53 -5.74 3.61 -10.62
C ASN A 53 -6.19 5.06 -10.84
N ILE A 54 -6.83 5.67 -9.84
CA ILE A 54 -7.21 7.10 -9.91
C ILE A 54 -5.96 7.96 -10.01
N ARG A 55 -4.91 7.67 -9.23
CA ARG A 55 -3.65 8.44 -9.25
C ARG A 55 -2.92 8.33 -10.58
N GLU A 56 -2.90 7.17 -11.22
CA GLU A 56 -2.28 6.98 -12.53
C GLU A 56 -3.02 7.72 -13.65
N LYS A 57 -4.35 7.76 -13.55
CA LYS A 57 -5.21 8.41 -14.56
C LYS A 57 -5.41 9.90 -14.31
N SER A 58 -5.08 10.39 -13.13
CA SER A 58 -5.26 11.80 -12.77
C SER A 58 -4.06 12.62 -13.24
N SER A 59 -4.35 13.69 -13.98
CA SER A 59 -3.37 14.75 -14.29
C SER A 59 -3.18 15.74 -13.15
N LEU A 60 -3.85 15.54 -12.00
CA LEU A 60 -3.74 16.45 -10.87
C LEU A 60 -2.33 16.37 -10.28
N PRO A 61 -1.68 17.53 -10.07
CA PRO A 61 -0.36 17.55 -9.46
C PRO A 61 -0.41 16.97 -8.04
N ILE A 62 0.63 16.23 -7.69
CA ILE A 62 0.84 15.72 -6.34
C ILE A 62 1.30 16.91 -5.48
N ILE A 63 0.35 17.57 -4.80
CA ILE A 63 0.63 18.74 -3.95
C ILE A 63 0.36 18.38 -2.49
N GLY A 64 1.42 18.32 -1.67
CA GLY A 64 1.34 18.14 -0.22
C GLY A 64 2.17 16.97 0.29
N SER A 65 2.71 17.11 1.50
CA SER A 65 3.59 16.12 2.18
C SER A 65 2.89 14.80 2.53
N GLU A 66 1.56 14.75 2.45
CA GLU A 66 0.75 13.56 2.73
C GLU A 66 0.19 12.89 1.47
N VAL A 67 0.44 13.45 0.28
CA VAL A 67 -0.16 12.94 -0.95
C VAL A 67 0.59 11.69 -1.43
N ARG A 68 -0.05 10.53 -1.23
CA ARG A 68 0.49 9.23 -1.58
C ARG A 68 0.35 8.92 -3.07
N SER A 69 1.46 8.54 -3.69
CA SER A 69 1.55 8.20 -5.11
C SER A 69 0.80 6.92 -5.47
N ALA A 70 0.67 6.63 -6.77
CA ALA A 70 0.12 5.36 -7.22
C ALA A 70 0.95 4.17 -6.70
N ALA A 71 2.28 4.29 -6.71
CA ALA A 71 3.20 3.26 -6.24
C ALA A 71 3.02 2.96 -4.75
N TRP A 72 2.86 4.00 -3.92
CA TRP A 72 2.50 3.83 -2.51
C TRP A 72 1.22 3.01 -2.32
N ASN A 73 0.17 3.34 -3.07
CA ASN A 73 -1.11 2.63 -2.95
C ASN A 73 -0.99 1.17 -3.43
N ARG A 74 -0.19 0.90 -4.46
CA ARG A 74 0.12 -0.47 -4.91
C ARG A 74 0.87 -1.25 -3.82
N GLY A 75 1.87 -0.64 -3.18
CA GLY A 75 2.60 -1.25 -2.06
C GLY A 75 1.68 -1.64 -0.90
N GLN A 76 0.72 -0.77 -0.55
CA GLN A 76 -0.30 -1.11 0.46
C GLN A 76 -1.17 -2.30 0.03
N ALA A 77 -1.64 -2.31 -1.22
CA ALA A 77 -2.48 -3.40 -1.73
C ALA A 77 -1.75 -4.75 -1.68
N ASP A 78 -0.47 -4.79 -2.06
CA ASP A 78 0.33 -6.02 -2.05
C ASP A 78 0.63 -6.50 -0.63
N ALA A 79 0.91 -5.60 0.30
CA ALA A 79 1.03 -5.97 1.71
C ALA A 79 -0.26 -6.59 2.24
N LEU A 80 -1.42 -6.01 1.92
CA LEU A 80 -2.72 -6.57 2.32
C LEU A 80 -2.99 -7.95 1.68
N ARG A 81 -2.58 -8.17 0.43
CA ARG A 81 -2.64 -9.51 -0.21
C ARG A 81 -1.76 -10.52 0.49
N ASN A 82 -0.54 -10.12 0.89
CA ASN A 82 0.35 -10.98 1.65
C ASN A 82 -0.29 -11.39 2.98
N LEU A 83 -0.91 -10.45 3.69
CA LEU A 83 -1.66 -10.76 4.90
C LEU A 83 -2.81 -11.74 4.62
N LEU A 84 -3.62 -11.49 3.59
CA LEU A 84 -4.72 -12.40 3.22
C LEU A 84 -4.22 -13.81 2.88
N ARG A 85 -3.13 -13.93 2.13
CA ARG A 85 -2.50 -15.21 1.80
C ARG A 85 -2.07 -15.95 3.06
N ILE A 86 -1.31 -15.30 3.94
CA ILE A 86 -0.85 -15.88 5.22
C ILE A 86 -2.04 -16.31 6.08
N GLN A 87 -3.10 -15.50 6.10
CA GLN A 87 -4.31 -15.83 6.85
C GLN A 87 -4.96 -17.12 6.35
N ARG A 88 -5.05 -17.33 5.03
CA ARG A 88 -5.59 -18.55 4.42
C ARG A 88 -4.73 -19.77 4.67
N GLU A 89 -3.43 -19.63 4.50
CA GLU A 89 -2.46 -20.70 4.80
C GLU A 89 -2.46 -21.12 6.27
N SER A 90 -2.95 -20.28 7.17
CA SER A 90 -3.09 -20.63 8.60
C SER A 90 -4.39 -21.38 8.93
N TYR A 91 -5.35 -21.45 8.00
CA TYR A 91 -6.61 -22.17 8.18
C TYR A 91 -6.61 -23.58 7.55
N ASP A 92 -5.70 -23.83 6.60
CA ASP A 92 -5.43 -25.14 5.99
C ASP A 92 -4.45 -25.96 6.86
#